data_AF-A0A8J7TSN4-F1
#
_entry.id   AF-A0A8J7TSN4-F1
#
_cell.length_a   1.000
_cell.length_b   1.000
_cell.length_c   1.000
_cell.angle_alpha   90.00
_cell.angle_beta   90.00
_cell.angle_gamma   90.00
#
_symmetry.space_group_name_H-M   'P 1'
#
loop_
_entity.id
_entity.type
_entity.pdbx_description
1 polymer ?
#
loop_
_entity_poly.entity_id
_entity_poly.type
_entity_poly.pdbx_seq_one_letter_code
_entity_poly.pdbx_strand_id
1 'polypeptide(L)'
;MNDAEFSLANAEQTVCIGDGDSFTEVHLEYRSNRRYRLLFGAPFDVIDMDSPRPPGGRIAFFRPGDRFGLVLWELNDIGTTHWRVLVCRALCAGETGTRVPQVQPGAITLLDVEGATRARAALTWLRPFVESGEALALPEARFVEADFRLKNTPLVRLKAYTEVRP
;
A
#
# COMPACT_ATOMS: atom_id res chain seq x y z
N MET A 1 29.40 4.71 4.67
CA MET A 1 29.19 6.18 4.63
C MET A 1 28.48 6.55 3.34
N ASN A 2 27.19 6.22 3.30
CA ASN A 2 26.08 7.02 2.76
C ASN A 2 24.80 6.26 3.13
N ASP A 3 24.52 6.26 4.43
CA ASP A 3 23.35 5.64 5.07
C ASP A 3 22.14 6.60 5.06
N ALA A 4 21.96 7.38 3.98
CA ALA A 4 21.10 8.57 4.02
C ALA A 4 20.24 8.84 2.76
N GLU A 5 19.91 7.84 1.93
CA GLU A 5 18.99 8.06 0.78
C GLU A 5 17.73 7.19 0.71
N PHE A 6 17.58 6.16 1.56
CA PHE A 6 16.32 5.38 1.64
C PHE A 6 15.60 5.50 2.99
N SER A 7 16.03 6.46 3.83
CA SER A 7 15.37 6.80 5.10
C SER A 7 15.02 8.29 5.20
N LEU A 8 14.71 8.94 4.06
CA LEU A 8 14.16 10.29 4.10
C LEU A 8 12.63 10.23 4.14
N ALA A 9 12.13 10.45 5.35
CA ALA A 9 10.88 11.13 5.64
C ALA A 9 9.58 10.35 5.36
N ASN A 10 9.25 9.43 6.28
CA ASN A 10 7.90 9.41 6.87
C ASN A 10 7.70 10.68 7.73
N ALA A 11 8.04 11.86 7.20
CA ALA A 11 7.51 13.10 7.73
C ALA A 11 6.03 13.04 7.34
N GLU A 12 5.16 13.23 8.33
CA GLU A 12 3.73 13.43 8.15
C GLU A 12 3.52 14.70 7.30
N GLN A 13 3.81 14.59 6.00
CA GLN A 13 3.64 15.65 5.03
C GLN A 13 2.21 15.57 4.54
N THR A 14 1.42 16.43 5.16
CA THR A 14 0.03 16.73 4.84
C THR A 14 -0.05 17.34 3.44
N VAL A 15 -0.66 16.64 2.49
CA VAL A 15 -0.91 17.16 1.13
C VAL A 15 -2.33 17.73 1.07
N CYS A 16 -2.55 18.91 0.49
CA CYS A 16 -3.87 19.51 0.25
C CYS A 16 -4.24 19.42 -1.24
N ILE A 17 -5.50 19.09 -1.55
CA ILE A 17 -6.02 18.99 -2.92
C ILE A 17 -6.95 20.17 -3.24
N GLY A 18 -6.78 20.79 -4.42
CA GLY A 18 -7.65 21.85 -4.96
C GLY A 18 -8.79 21.34 -5.86
N ASP A 19 -9.80 22.18 -6.06
CA ASP A 19 -11.16 21.95 -6.61
C ASP A 19 -11.32 21.34 -8.05
N GLY A 20 -10.27 20.82 -8.68
CA GLY A 20 -10.40 20.10 -9.97
C GLY A 20 -10.83 18.65 -9.80
N ASP A 21 -11.21 17.96 -10.89
CA ASP A 21 -11.49 16.51 -10.94
C ASP A 21 -10.36 15.73 -10.24
N SER A 22 -10.53 15.53 -8.94
CA SER A 22 -9.48 15.04 -8.07
C SER A 22 -9.50 13.54 -8.24
N PHE A 23 -8.46 12.94 -8.82
CA PHE A 23 -8.32 11.49 -8.82
C PHE A 23 -7.00 11.13 -8.14
N THR A 24 -6.94 9.92 -7.64
CA THR A 24 -5.74 9.37 -7.02
C THR A 24 -5.07 8.42 -7.98
N GLU A 25 -3.82 8.69 -8.31
CA GLU A 25 -2.97 7.86 -9.17
C GLU A 25 -2.18 6.89 -8.28
N VAL A 26 -2.28 5.61 -8.58
CA VAL A 26 -1.51 4.56 -7.91
C VAL A 26 -0.55 3.93 -8.91
N HIS A 27 0.74 4.19 -8.70
CA HIS A 27 1.83 3.69 -9.53
C HIS A 27 2.17 2.25 -9.16
N LEU A 28 1.95 1.34 -10.09
CA LEU A 28 2.31 -0.06 -10.00
C LEU A 28 3.56 -0.31 -10.82
N GLU A 29 4.41 -1.20 -10.32
CA GLU A 29 5.68 -1.51 -10.95
C GLU A 29 5.95 -3.00 -10.85
N TYR A 30 6.52 -3.58 -11.90
CA TYR A 30 7.03 -4.93 -11.82
C TYR A 30 8.35 -5.01 -12.56
N ARG A 31 9.43 -4.82 -11.81
CA ARG A 31 10.81 -5.02 -12.25
C ARG A 31 11.41 -6.24 -11.55
N SER A 32 12.66 -6.54 -11.91
CA SER A 32 13.44 -7.62 -11.28
C SER A 32 13.63 -7.40 -9.78
N ASN A 33 13.81 -6.16 -9.35
CA ASN A 33 14.07 -5.76 -7.97
C ASN A 33 12.88 -5.09 -7.26
N ARG A 34 11.78 -4.78 -7.95
CA ARG A 34 10.62 -4.09 -7.36
C ARG A 34 9.32 -4.64 -7.90
N ARG A 35 8.35 -4.92 -7.05
CA ARG A 35 7.03 -5.43 -7.42
C ARG A 35 5.97 -4.77 -6.55
N TYR A 36 5.28 -3.79 -7.11
CA TYR A 36 4.13 -3.13 -6.50
C TYR A 36 2.87 -3.64 -7.17
N ARG A 37 1.93 -4.12 -6.37
CA ARG A 37 0.70 -4.75 -6.85
C ARG A 37 -0.48 -4.31 -6.02
N LEU A 38 -1.61 -4.08 -6.69
CA LEU A 38 -2.88 -3.93 -6.01
C LEU A 38 -3.30 -5.27 -5.39
N LEU A 39 -3.70 -5.23 -4.12
CA LEU A 39 -4.33 -6.34 -3.42
C LEU A 39 -5.84 -6.36 -3.69
N PHE A 40 -6.46 -5.19 -3.62
CA PHE A 40 -7.86 -4.96 -3.89
C PHE A 40 -8.08 -3.48 -4.24
N GLY A 41 -9.22 -3.17 -4.82
CA GLY A 41 -9.56 -1.84 -5.31
C GLY A 41 -10.28 -1.94 -6.65
N ALA A 42 -11.15 -0.98 -6.95
CA ALA A 42 -11.83 -0.87 -8.22
C ALA A 42 -11.36 0.42 -8.93
N PRO A 43 -10.18 0.40 -9.58
CA PRO A 43 -9.73 1.57 -10.34
C PRO A 43 -10.72 1.82 -11.49
N PHE A 44 -11.03 3.09 -11.74
CA PHE A 44 -11.92 3.46 -12.83
C PHE A 44 -11.21 3.46 -14.18
N ASP A 45 -9.88 3.59 -14.17
CA ASP A 45 -9.03 3.48 -15.34
C ASP A 45 -7.66 2.89 -14.95
N VAL A 46 -7.01 2.22 -15.89
CA VAL A 46 -5.65 1.69 -15.72
C VAL A 46 -4.88 1.89 -17.02
N ILE A 47 -3.81 2.68 -16.96
CA ILE A 47 -2.94 2.96 -18.10
C ILE A 47 -1.65 2.16 -17.94
N ASP A 48 -1.31 1.38 -18.96
CA ASP A 48 0.01 0.76 -19.08
C ASP A 48 1.02 1.85 -19.45
N MET A 49 2.07 2.00 -18.64
CA MET A 49 3.17 2.91 -18.95
C MET A 49 4.10 2.21 -19.94
N ASP A 50 3.75 2.38 -21.22
CA ASP A 50 4.33 1.81 -22.43
C ASP A 50 5.81 1.39 -22.28
N SER A 51 6.02 0.16 -21.80
CA SER A 51 7.33 -0.50 -21.80
C SER A 51 7.22 -1.72 -22.69
N PRO A 52 8.12 -1.89 -23.68
CA PRO A 52 8.05 -2.99 -24.65
C PRO A 52 8.33 -4.37 -24.04
N ARG A 53 8.57 -4.47 -22.72
CA ARG A 53 8.76 -5.75 -22.02
C ARG A 53 7.83 -5.85 -20.82
N PRO A 54 6.88 -6.81 -20.85
CA PRO A 54 6.09 -7.11 -19.68
C PRO A 54 6.96 -7.70 -18.56
N PRO A 55 6.56 -7.45 -17.32
CA PRO A 55 5.52 -6.48 -16.94
C PRO A 55 6.13 -5.07 -16.79
N GLY A 56 5.63 -4.10 -17.56
CA GLY A 56 6.01 -2.68 -17.41
C GLY A 56 5.43 -2.04 -16.14
N GLY A 57 5.63 -0.73 -16.00
CA GLY A 57 4.89 0.06 -15.00
C GLY A 57 3.43 0.24 -15.44
N ARG A 58 2.52 0.43 -14.48
CA ARG A 58 1.12 0.77 -14.72
C ARG A 58 0.69 1.89 -13.79
N ILE A 59 -0.30 2.67 -14.18
CA ILE A 59 -0.94 3.65 -13.30
C ILE A 59 -2.41 3.27 -13.20
N ALA A 60 -2.88 3.01 -11.98
CA ALA A 60 -4.28 2.78 -11.69
C ALA A 60 -4.89 4.04 -11.11
N PHE A 61 -6.04 4.46 -11.64
CA PHE A 61 -6.71 5.69 -11.26
C PHE A 61 -7.94 5.39 -10.40
N PHE A 62 -8.06 6.09 -9.28
CA PHE A 62 -9.14 5.93 -8.30
C PHE A 62 -9.89 7.23 -8.11
N ARG A 63 -11.21 7.14 -7.89
CA ARG A 63 -12.04 8.31 -7.61
C ARG A 63 -11.85 8.78 -6.16
N PRO A 64 -12.18 10.03 -5.84
CA PRO A 64 -12.25 10.52 -4.47
C PRO A 64 -13.02 9.56 -3.56
N GLY A 65 -12.43 9.20 -2.42
CA GLY A 65 -13.07 8.30 -1.45
C GLY A 65 -12.99 6.80 -1.77
N ASP A 66 -12.51 6.42 -2.96
CA ASP A 66 -12.27 5.01 -3.28
C ASP A 66 -11.19 4.43 -2.38
N ARG A 67 -11.36 3.17 -1.99
CA ARG A 67 -10.42 2.44 -1.13
C ARG A 67 -9.68 1.39 -1.93
N PHE A 68 -8.40 1.23 -1.62
CA PHE A 68 -7.54 0.26 -2.26
C PHE A 68 -6.46 -0.25 -1.32
N GLY A 69 -6.00 -1.47 -1.60
CA GLY A 69 -4.88 -2.10 -0.91
C GLY A 69 -3.70 -2.26 -1.86
N LEU A 70 -2.49 -2.01 -1.37
CA LEU A 70 -1.26 -2.11 -2.13
C LEU A 70 -0.24 -2.97 -1.37
N VAL A 71 0.42 -3.88 -2.07
CA VAL A 71 1.58 -4.61 -1.54
C VAL A 71 2.82 -4.21 -2.31
N LEU A 72 3.87 -3.87 -1.57
CA LEU A 72 5.16 -3.47 -2.10
C LEU A 72 6.19 -4.49 -1.68
N TRP A 73 6.89 -4.99 -2.68
CA TRP A 73 8.05 -5.84 -2.52
C TRP A 73 9.22 -5.18 -3.22
N GLU A 74 10.33 -5.00 -2.52
CA GLU A 74 11.57 -4.48 -3.11
C GLU A 74 12.76 -5.29 -2.63
N LEU A 75 13.73 -5.48 -3.51
CA LEU A 75 15.05 -6.00 -3.19
C LEU A 75 16.02 -4.83 -3.21
N ASN A 76 16.57 -4.50 -2.05
CA ASN A 76 17.59 -3.47 -1.92
C ASN A 76 18.93 -3.98 -2.48
N ASP A 77 19.78 -3.05 -2.91
CA ASP A 77 21.07 -3.35 -3.54
C ASP A 77 22.06 -4.09 -2.61
N ILE A 78 21.83 -4.02 -1.30
CA ILE A 78 22.58 -4.74 -0.26
C ILE A 78 21.97 -6.10 0.12
N GLY A 79 20.97 -6.58 -0.63
CA GLY A 79 20.33 -7.89 -0.44
C GLY A 79 19.18 -7.93 0.56
N THR A 80 18.83 -6.81 1.20
CA THR A 80 17.67 -6.73 2.11
C THR A 80 16.38 -6.67 1.32
N THR A 81 15.43 -7.56 1.63
CA THR A 81 14.09 -7.50 1.04
C THR A 81 13.17 -6.60 1.87
N HIS A 82 12.67 -5.53 1.25
CA HIS A 82 11.65 -4.67 1.83
C HIS A 82 10.25 -5.21 1.48
N TRP A 83 9.41 -5.34 2.51
CA TRP A 83 8.00 -5.71 2.37
C TRP A 83 7.18 -4.63 3.06
N ARG A 84 6.20 -4.08 2.34
CA ARG A 84 5.24 -3.13 2.89
C ARG A 84 3.83 -3.47 2.41
N VAL A 85 2.85 -3.38 3.29
CA VAL A 85 1.43 -3.53 2.97
C VAL A 85 0.72 -2.26 3.38
N LEU A 86 0.00 -1.69 2.43
CA LEU A 86 -0.74 -0.45 2.60
C LEU A 86 -2.22 -0.70 2.31
N VAL A 87 -3.09 -0.10 3.11
CA VAL A 87 -4.50 0.12 2.78
C VAL A 87 -4.76 1.61 2.87
N CYS A 88 -5.31 2.16 1.80
CA CYS A 88 -5.45 3.58 1.62
C CYS A 88 -6.86 3.92 1.13
N ARG A 89 -7.27 5.16 1.43
CA ARG A 89 -8.41 5.81 0.79
C ARG A 89 -7.93 7.00 -0.04
N ALA A 90 -8.38 7.07 -1.28
CA ALA A 90 -8.19 8.20 -2.18
C ALA A 90 -8.75 9.47 -1.53
N LEU A 91 -7.98 10.55 -1.63
CA LEU A 91 -8.35 11.83 -1.03
C LEU A 91 -9.53 12.46 -1.77
N CYS A 92 -10.45 13.05 -1.00
CA CYS A 92 -11.47 13.94 -1.50
C CYS A 92 -10.96 15.38 -1.62
N ALA A 93 -11.65 16.20 -2.41
CA ALA A 93 -11.34 17.63 -2.53
C ALA A 93 -11.35 18.29 -1.15
N GLY A 94 -10.30 19.07 -0.85
CA GLY A 94 -10.13 19.72 0.45
C GLY A 94 -9.70 18.80 1.61
N GLU A 95 -9.60 17.48 1.40
CA GLU A 95 -9.00 16.59 2.41
C GLU A 95 -7.48 16.70 2.39
N THR A 96 -6.90 16.41 3.56
CA THR A 96 -5.47 16.24 3.71
C THR A 96 -5.10 14.78 3.93
N GLY A 97 -4.01 14.36 3.31
CA GLY A 97 -3.55 12.97 3.38
C GLY A 97 -2.08 12.82 3.65
N THR A 98 -1.70 11.56 3.85
CA THR A 98 -0.32 11.12 3.92
C THR A 98 0.22 10.94 2.50
N ARG A 99 1.43 11.45 2.28
CA ARG A 99 2.16 11.16 1.05
C ARG A 99 2.65 9.71 1.07
N VAL A 100 2.28 8.94 0.07
CA VAL A 100 2.81 7.61 -0.19
C VAL A 100 3.55 7.68 -1.53
N PRO A 101 4.81 7.26 -1.66
CA PRO A 101 5.59 7.47 -2.89
C PRO A 101 4.92 6.93 -4.17
N GLN A 102 4.17 5.84 -4.04
CA GLN A 102 3.43 5.18 -5.11
C GLN A 102 2.04 5.77 -5.34
N VAL A 103 1.60 6.73 -4.54
CA VAL A 103 0.26 7.32 -4.60
C VAL A 103 0.34 8.83 -4.73
N GLN A 104 -0.18 9.36 -5.83
CA GLN A 104 -0.23 10.79 -6.09
C GLN A 104 -1.69 11.26 -6.15
N PRO A 105 -2.03 12.44 -5.59
CA PRO A 105 -1.16 13.35 -4.82
C PRO A 105 -0.85 12.88 -3.39
N GLY A 106 -1.63 11.93 -2.88
CA GLY A 106 -1.50 11.32 -1.56
C GLY A 106 -2.74 10.50 -1.24
N ALA A 107 -2.82 9.94 -0.04
CA ALA A 107 -3.99 9.17 0.40
C ALA A 107 -4.18 9.24 1.92
N ILE A 108 -5.38 8.94 2.39
CA ILE A 108 -5.60 8.64 3.80
C ILE A 108 -5.15 7.22 4.06
N THR A 109 -4.09 7.07 4.84
CA THR A 109 -3.50 5.77 5.17
C THR A 109 -4.28 5.14 6.32
N LEU A 110 -4.90 3.98 6.06
CA LEU A 110 -5.69 3.23 7.04
C LEU A 110 -4.89 2.10 7.68
N LEU A 111 -3.99 1.48 6.90
CA LEU A 111 -3.05 0.46 7.37
C LEU A 111 -1.72 0.67 6.66
N ASP A 112 -0.64 0.65 7.42
CA ASP A 112 0.71 0.76 6.88
C ASP A 112 1.68 -0.04 7.73
N VAL A 113 2.06 -1.20 7.23
CA VAL A 113 2.98 -2.08 7.92
C VAL A 113 4.18 -2.41 7.06
N GLU A 114 5.36 -2.25 7.66
CA GLU A 114 6.64 -2.57 7.06
C GLU A 114 7.28 -3.79 7.74
N GLY A 115 8.10 -4.51 6.97
CA GLY A 115 8.84 -5.68 7.38
C GLY A 115 8.14 -6.99 7.08
N ALA A 116 8.92 -8.00 6.67
CA ALA A 116 8.42 -9.27 6.15
C ALA A 116 7.41 -9.97 7.08
N THR A 117 7.68 -10.03 8.38
CA THR A 117 6.78 -10.69 9.36
C THR A 117 5.44 -9.98 9.49
N ARG A 118 5.44 -8.65 9.63
CA ARG A 118 4.21 -7.87 9.78
C ARG A 118 3.42 -7.83 8.49
N ALA A 119 4.09 -7.65 7.36
CA ALA A 119 3.48 -7.73 6.04
C ALA A 119 2.79 -9.08 5.79
N ARG A 120 3.44 -10.20 6.13
CA ARG A 120 2.81 -11.53 6.03
C ARG A 120 1.59 -11.67 6.95
N ALA A 121 1.67 -11.16 8.18
CA ALA A 121 0.54 -11.18 9.10
C ALA A 121 -0.63 -10.31 8.61
N ALA A 122 -0.35 -9.15 8.03
CA ALA A 122 -1.35 -8.30 7.40
C ALA A 122 -2.01 -8.98 6.19
N LEU A 123 -1.21 -9.57 5.30
CA LEU A 123 -1.73 -10.32 4.15
C LEU A 123 -2.59 -11.51 4.59
N THR A 124 -2.19 -12.21 5.66
CA THR A 124 -2.98 -13.33 6.23
C THR A 124 -4.32 -12.84 6.76
N TRP A 125 -4.33 -11.70 7.44
CA TRP A 125 -5.56 -11.09 7.95
C TRP A 125 -6.46 -10.52 6.84
N LEU A 126 -5.88 -9.90 5.80
CA LEU A 126 -6.61 -9.32 4.67
C LEU A 126 -7.19 -10.38 3.73
N ARG A 127 -6.48 -11.50 3.54
CA ARG A 127 -6.81 -12.56 2.57
C ARG A 127 -8.30 -12.91 2.48
N PRO A 128 -9.01 -13.28 3.58
CA PRO A 128 -10.41 -13.69 3.47
C PRO A 128 -11.32 -12.60 2.88
N PHE A 129 -11.07 -11.33 3.19
CA PHE A 129 -11.86 -10.20 2.70
C PHE A 129 -11.54 -9.85 1.24
N VAL A 130 -10.29 -10.04 0.84
CA VAL A 130 -9.86 -9.84 -0.56
C VAL A 130 -10.45 -10.94 -1.43
N GLU A 131 -10.42 -12.19 -0.98
CA GLU A 131 -10.96 -13.35 -1.70
C GLU A 131 -12.50 -13.29 -1.82
N SER A 132 -13.21 -12.79 -0.81
CA SER A 132 -14.66 -12.61 -0.87
C SER A 132 -15.10 -11.34 -1.64
N GLY A 133 -14.18 -10.42 -1.92
CA GLY A 133 -14.48 -9.09 -2.47
C GLY A 133 -15.06 -8.10 -1.44
N GLU A 134 -15.19 -8.51 -0.18
CA GLU A 134 -15.73 -7.67 0.91
C GLU A 134 -14.72 -6.66 1.47
N ALA A 135 -13.46 -6.70 1.02
CA ALA A 135 -12.44 -5.73 1.44
C ALA A 135 -12.90 -4.27 1.23
N LEU A 136 -13.67 -4.01 0.17
CA LEU A 136 -14.27 -2.69 -0.08
C LEU A 136 -15.48 -2.40 0.81
N ALA A 137 -16.16 -3.42 1.35
CA ALA A 137 -17.29 -3.24 2.26
C ALA A 137 -16.86 -3.04 3.72
N LEU A 138 -15.63 -3.43 4.08
CA LEU A 138 -15.13 -3.28 5.44
C LEU A 138 -15.08 -1.82 5.89
N PRO A 139 -15.56 -1.49 7.11
CA PRO A 139 -15.39 -0.14 7.66
C PRO A 139 -13.92 0.24 7.81
N GLU A 140 -13.58 1.50 7.60
CA GLU A 140 -12.20 2.02 7.73
C GLU A 140 -11.57 1.70 9.09
N ALA A 141 -12.38 1.80 10.16
CA ALA A 141 -11.97 1.48 11.51
C ALA A 141 -11.35 0.07 11.66
N ARG A 142 -11.81 -0.92 10.87
CA ARG A 142 -11.25 -2.28 10.92
C ARG A 142 -9.80 -2.32 10.43
N PHE A 143 -9.45 -1.51 9.43
CA PHE A 143 -8.08 -1.42 8.94
C PHE A 143 -7.19 -0.71 9.96
N VAL A 144 -7.68 0.38 10.57
CA VAL A 144 -6.96 1.12 11.61
C VAL A 144 -6.73 0.27 12.86
N GLU A 145 -7.74 -0.49 13.30
CA GLU A 145 -7.61 -1.46 14.40
C GLU A 145 -6.57 -2.55 14.08
N ALA A 146 -6.60 -3.08 12.85
CA ALA A 146 -5.65 -4.08 12.40
C ALA A 146 -4.22 -3.52 12.36
N ASP A 147 -4.03 -2.30 11.87
CA ASP A 147 -2.75 -1.59 11.87
C ASP A 147 -2.19 -1.45 13.29
N PHE A 148 -3.00 -0.92 14.21
CA PHE A 148 -2.62 -0.77 15.61
C PHE A 148 -2.25 -2.12 16.23
N ARG A 149 -3.05 -3.16 16.01
CA ARG A 149 -2.78 -4.51 16.51
C ARG A 149 -1.46 -5.05 15.96
N LEU A 150 -1.21 -4.92 14.65
CA LEU A 150 -0.03 -5.48 13.98
C LEU A 150 1.26 -4.76 14.39
N LYS A 151 1.22 -3.44 14.59
CA LYS A 151 2.37 -2.66 15.06
C LYS A 151 2.72 -2.97 16.51
N ASN A 152 1.70 -3.11 17.37
CA ASN A 152 1.87 -3.35 18.81
C ASN A 152 2.03 -4.83 19.20
N THR A 153 1.87 -5.77 18.26
CA THR A 153 2.11 -7.19 18.54
C THR A 153 3.59 -7.54 18.40
N PRO A 154 4.21 -8.20 19.39
CA PRO A 154 5.59 -8.68 19.28
C PRO A 154 5.76 -9.62 18.08
N LEU A 155 6.87 -9.48 17.35
CA LEU A 155 7.12 -10.24 16.12
C LEU A 155 7.10 -11.76 16.33
N VAL A 156 7.53 -12.24 17.50
CA VAL A 156 7.49 -13.68 17.86
C VAL A 156 6.06 -14.22 17.82
N ARG A 157 5.09 -13.44 18.31
CA ARG A 157 3.67 -13.82 18.31
C ARG A 157 3.08 -13.79 16.90
N LEU A 158 3.52 -12.85 16.06
CA LEU A 158 3.10 -12.78 14.66
C LEU A 158 3.62 -13.95 13.83
N LYS A 159 4.87 -14.38 14.06
CA LYS A 159 5.44 -15.55 13.36
C LYS A 159 4.60 -16.80 13.55
N ALA A 160 4.13 -17.05 14.77
CA ALA A 160 3.27 -18.18 15.09
C ALA A 160 1.97 -18.22 14.26
N TYR A 161 1.43 -17.07 13.85
CA TYR A 161 0.25 -17.00 12.97
C TYR A 161 0.59 -17.20 11.50
N THR A 162 1.80 -16.85 11.07
CA THR A 162 2.23 -16.90 9.66
C THR A 162 2.93 -18.20 9.26
N GLU A 163 3.38 -19.00 10.23
CA GLU A 163 4.02 -20.30 10.00
C GLU A 163 3.03 -21.46 9.82
N VAL A 164 1.73 -21.20 10.03
CA VAL A 164 0.66 -22.10 9.60
C VAL A 164 0.52 -21.99 8.08
N ARG A 165 1.41 -22.68 7.37
CA ARG A 165 1.35 -22.83 5.92
C ARG A 165 0.41 -24.00 5.58
N PRO A 166 -0.49 -23.86 4.59
CA PRO A 166 -1.27 -24.99 4.07
C PRO A 166 -0.38 -26.05 3.39
#